data_AF-A0A8J4CNL3-F1
#
_entry.id   AF-A0A8J4CNL3-F1
#
_cell.length_a   1.000
_cell.length_b   1.000
_cell.length_c   1.000
_cell.angle_alpha   90.00
_cell.angle_beta   90.00
_cell.angle_gamma   90.00
#
_symmetry.space_group_name_H-M   'P 1'
#
loop_
_entity.id
_entity.type
_entity.pdbx_description
1 polymer ?
#
loop_
_entity_poly.entity_id
_entity_poly.type
_entity_poly.pdbx_seq_one_letter_code
_entity_poly.pdbx_strand_id
1 'polypeptide(L)'
;MDEEDVKFVTLAGLTHDLGHGPLSHPFENFLKRLGITHWRHEHMSGRILDYIVTNYDVDITRSDIPRITQLIHGLPPEHRQGAGVGLWRPGRRFLFDIVANKRNGVDVDKVDYLQRDATMCGVKVGCDFDRLLKKRFIKVIDDEVCYHWSEYPNILDLFRAREAMHRKVYTNRKCKAVELMAVDALVAAEPLLRITERLDEPGVCMFMFVFVSLVVFV
;
A
#
# COMPACT_ATOMS: atom_id res chain seq x y z
N MET A 1 -2.40 3.90 22.28
CA MET A 1 -1.42 4.52 21.37
C MET A 1 -0.89 5.75 22.06
N ASP A 2 0.41 5.86 22.19
CA ASP A 2 1.10 7.10 22.56
C ASP A 2 1.38 7.94 21.31
N GLU A 3 1.96 9.14 21.49
CA GLU A 3 2.28 10.05 20.38
C GLU A 3 3.29 9.45 19.40
N GLU A 4 4.22 8.62 19.90
CA GLU A 4 5.22 7.92 19.08
C GLU A 4 4.54 6.90 18.16
N ASP A 5 3.61 6.10 18.68
CA ASP A 5 2.80 5.17 17.88
C ASP A 5 2.02 5.91 16.77
N VAL A 6 1.38 7.02 17.12
CA VAL A 6 0.59 7.83 16.18
C VAL A 6 1.49 8.38 15.07
N LYS A 7 2.68 8.90 15.42
CA LYS A 7 3.68 9.38 14.45
C LYS A 7 4.03 8.28 13.44
N PHE A 8 4.44 7.10 13.90
CA PHE A 8 4.90 6.04 13.00
C PHE A 8 3.78 5.46 12.14
N VAL A 9 2.58 5.25 12.69
CA VAL A 9 1.44 4.78 11.91
C VAL A 9 1.03 5.80 10.85
N THR A 10 1.03 7.08 11.18
CA THR A 10 0.71 8.16 10.23
C THR A 10 1.74 8.23 9.12
N LEU A 11 3.03 8.19 9.45
CA LEU A 11 4.11 8.18 8.47
C LEU A 11 4.05 6.94 7.58
N ALA A 12 3.79 5.76 8.16
CA ALA A 12 3.63 4.53 7.39
C ALA A 12 2.43 4.62 6.43
N GLY A 13 1.27 5.09 6.90
CA GLY A 13 0.10 5.31 6.05
C GLY A 13 0.38 6.30 4.91
N LEU A 14 1.09 7.40 5.18
CA LEU A 14 1.45 8.39 4.16
C LEU A 14 2.45 7.86 3.13
N THR A 15 3.35 6.96 3.53
CA THR A 15 4.52 6.58 2.73
C THR A 15 4.46 5.17 2.14
N HIS A 16 3.41 4.38 2.45
CA HIS A 16 3.34 2.97 2.05
C HIS A 16 3.42 2.74 0.54
N ASP A 17 2.93 3.68 -0.27
CA ASP A 17 2.85 3.59 -1.72
C ASP A 17 3.91 4.41 -2.48
N LEU A 18 4.87 5.03 -1.80
CA LEU A 18 5.94 5.83 -2.43
C LEU A 18 6.73 5.04 -3.50
N GLY A 19 6.86 3.73 -3.29
CA GLY A 19 7.64 2.82 -4.12
C GLY A 19 6.96 2.31 -5.36
N HIS A 20 5.71 2.70 -5.66
CA HIS A 20 5.08 2.31 -6.92
C HIS A 20 5.89 2.83 -8.12
N GLY A 21 6.00 2.00 -9.15
CA GLY A 21 6.59 2.40 -10.43
C GLY A 21 5.56 3.04 -11.36
N PRO A 22 5.99 3.48 -12.56
CA PRO A 22 5.10 3.91 -13.64
C PRO A 22 3.90 2.98 -13.85
N LEU A 23 2.68 3.54 -13.86
CA LEU A 23 1.44 2.75 -13.99
C LEU A 23 1.17 1.79 -12.81
N SER A 24 1.89 1.86 -11.69
CA SER A 24 1.69 1.01 -10.49
C SER A 24 1.92 -0.49 -10.77
N HIS A 25 0.94 -1.38 -10.51
CA HIS A 25 1.09 -2.84 -10.70
C HIS A 25 1.54 -3.29 -12.10
N PRO A 26 1.09 -2.67 -13.21
CA PRO A 26 1.66 -2.90 -14.53
C PRO A 26 3.19 -2.84 -14.58
N PHE A 27 3.83 -1.97 -13.79
CA PHE A 27 5.30 -1.91 -13.70
C PHE A 27 5.90 -3.21 -13.18
N GLU A 28 5.33 -3.77 -12.11
CA GLU A 28 5.78 -5.06 -11.60
C GLU A 28 5.57 -6.18 -12.62
N ASN A 29 4.51 -6.12 -13.41
CA ASN A 29 4.27 -7.09 -14.49
C ASN A 29 5.31 -6.95 -15.61
N PHE A 30 5.70 -5.71 -15.95
CA PHE A 30 6.84 -5.44 -16.83
C PHE A 30 8.13 -6.08 -16.30
N LEU A 31 8.47 -5.87 -15.03
CA LEU A 31 9.65 -6.49 -14.40
C LEU A 31 9.59 -8.01 -14.41
N LYS A 32 8.42 -8.60 -14.09
CA LYS A 32 8.22 -10.05 -14.13
C LYS A 32 8.42 -10.64 -15.52
N ARG A 33 8.02 -9.93 -16.58
CA ARG A 33 8.25 -10.37 -17.97
C ARG A 33 9.73 -10.38 -18.36
N LEU A 34 10.55 -9.56 -17.70
CA LEU A 34 12.00 -9.55 -17.85
C LEU A 34 12.71 -10.52 -16.89
N GLY A 35 11.96 -11.34 -16.13
CA GLY A 35 12.52 -12.30 -15.17
C GLY A 35 12.84 -11.71 -13.80
N ILE A 36 12.52 -10.44 -13.53
CA ILE A 36 12.75 -9.76 -12.26
C ILE A 36 11.52 -9.93 -11.38
N THR A 37 11.58 -10.85 -10.42
CA THR A 37 10.43 -11.20 -9.55
C THR A 37 10.60 -10.78 -8.09
N HIS A 38 11.81 -10.40 -7.69
CA HIS A 38 12.13 -10.03 -6.30
C HIS A 38 11.82 -8.57 -5.98
N TRP A 39 11.64 -7.73 -6.99
CA TRP A 39 11.32 -6.32 -6.82
C TRP A 39 9.87 -6.15 -6.33
N ARG A 40 9.69 -5.30 -5.33
CA ARG A 40 8.41 -5.04 -4.67
C ARG A 40 8.29 -3.56 -4.36
N HIS A 41 7.14 -2.96 -4.69
CA HIS A 41 6.92 -1.54 -4.42
C HIS A 41 7.00 -1.25 -2.91
N GLU A 42 6.55 -2.18 -2.06
CA GLU A 42 6.62 -2.01 -0.60
C GLU A 42 8.07 -1.86 -0.10
N HIS A 43 9.02 -2.59 -0.70
CA HIS A 43 10.45 -2.45 -0.37
C HIS A 43 10.97 -1.11 -0.90
N MET A 44 10.62 -0.75 -2.13
CA MET A 44 11.04 0.51 -2.72
C MET A 44 10.51 1.73 -1.94
N SER A 45 9.31 1.65 -1.36
CA SER A 45 8.75 2.71 -0.50
C SER A 45 9.68 3.04 0.67
N GLY A 46 10.23 2.03 1.34
CA GLY A 46 11.21 2.23 2.42
C GLY A 46 12.52 2.85 1.94
N ARG A 47 13.00 2.49 0.73
CA ARG A 47 14.22 3.06 0.14
C ARG A 47 14.04 4.50 -0.31
N ILE A 48 12.87 4.83 -0.88
CA ILE A 48 12.52 6.21 -1.25
C ILE A 48 12.35 7.05 0.01
N LEU A 49 11.73 6.51 1.07
CA LEU A 49 11.65 7.21 2.35
C LEU A 49 13.05 7.54 2.89
N ASP A 50 13.98 6.57 2.93
CA ASP A 50 15.36 6.84 3.32
C ASP A 50 16.01 7.90 2.44
N TYR A 51 15.84 7.80 1.12
CA TYR A 51 16.33 8.82 0.19
C TYR A 51 15.77 10.21 0.50
N ILE A 52 14.47 10.35 0.75
CA ILE A 52 13.84 11.64 1.08
C ILE A 52 14.43 12.21 2.37
N VAL A 53 14.51 11.40 3.43
CA VAL A 53 15.07 11.81 4.72
C VAL A 53 16.55 12.20 4.63
N THR A 54 17.28 11.61 3.68
CA THR A 54 18.70 11.88 3.48
C THR A 54 18.96 13.18 2.73
N ASN A 55 18.12 13.49 1.73
CA ASN A 55 18.40 14.54 0.76
C ASN A 55 17.56 15.81 0.98
N TYR A 56 16.50 15.73 1.78
CA TYR A 56 15.59 16.84 2.03
C TYR A 56 15.45 17.09 3.52
N ASP A 57 15.22 18.35 3.88
CA ASP A 57 15.00 18.78 5.26
C ASP A 57 13.56 18.43 5.68
N VAL A 58 13.41 17.23 6.24
CA VAL A 58 12.12 16.70 6.74
C VAL A 58 12.26 16.30 8.21
N ASP A 59 11.19 16.49 8.98
CA ASP A 59 11.13 16.16 10.41
C ASP A 59 10.93 14.64 10.65
N ILE A 60 11.85 13.84 10.11
CA ILE A 60 11.90 12.38 10.26
C ILE A 60 13.36 12.01 10.49
N THR A 61 13.64 11.27 11.57
CA THR A 61 15.01 10.82 11.83
C THR A 61 15.29 9.53 11.08
N ARG A 62 16.50 9.34 10.54
CA ARG A 62 16.87 8.09 9.85
C ARG A 62 16.66 6.82 10.70
N SER A 63 16.82 6.91 12.02
CA SER A 63 16.56 5.80 12.96
C SER A 63 15.10 5.37 13.04
N ASP A 64 14.17 6.22 12.60
CA ASP A 64 12.73 5.96 12.61
C ASP A 64 12.29 5.09 11.42
N ILE A 65 13.04 5.16 10.31
CA ILE A 65 12.70 4.50 9.04
C ILE A 65 12.43 3.00 9.22
N PRO A 66 13.26 2.20 9.93
CA PRO A 66 13.00 0.78 10.08
C PRO A 66 11.64 0.47 10.75
N ARG A 67 11.18 1.30 11.69
CA ARG A 67 9.87 1.13 12.33
C ARG A 67 8.74 1.44 11.36
N ILE A 68 8.87 2.53 10.59
CA ILE A 68 7.88 2.93 9.57
C ILE A 68 7.77 1.83 8.50
N THR A 69 8.90 1.37 7.97
CA THR A 69 8.97 0.33 6.94
C THR A 69 8.42 -1.01 7.43
N GLN A 70 8.58 -1.36 8.71
CA GLN A 70 7.94 -2.55 9.30
C GLN A 70 6.41 -2.47 9.24
N LEU A 71 5.81 -1.29 9.48
CA LEU A 71 4.35 -1.11 9.37
C LEU A 71 3.86 -1.17 7.91
N ILE A 72 4.66 -0.67 6.96
CA ILE A 72 4.37 -0.77 5.52
C ILE A 72 4.36 -2.23 5.05
N HIS A 73 5.35 -3.02 5.49
CA HIS A 73 5.42 -4.44 5.15
C HIS A 73 4.32 -5.26 5.84
N GLY A 74 3.90 -4.84 7.03
CA GLY A 74 2.96 -5.59 7.86
C GLY A 74 3.63 -6.80 8.53
N LEU A 75 2.89 -7.47 9.41
CA LEU A 75 3.32 -8.72 10.02
C LEU A 75 2.88 -9.91 9.16
N PRO A 76 3.70 -10.96 9.04
CA PRO A 76 3.29 -12.14 8.30
C PRO A 76 2.10 -12.83 9.01
N PRO A 77 1.18 -13.49 8.28
CA PRO A 77 -0.02 -14.11 8.86
C PRO A 77 0.27 -15.12 9.98
N GLU A 78 1.42 -15.79 9.91
CA GLU A 78 1.90 -16.75 10.91
C GLU A 78 2.43 -16.11 12.21
N HIS A 79 2.61 -14.79 12.24
CA HIS A 79 3.06 -14.11 13.45
C HIS A 79 2.04 -14.32 14.56
N ARG A 80 2.47 -14.89 15.69
CA ARG A 80 1.57 -15.27 16.78
C ARG A 80 1.28 -14.11 17.72
N GLN A 81 0.09 -14.11 18.28
CA GLN A 81 -0.27 -13.21 19.37
C GLN A 81 0.67 -13.42 20.56
N GLY A 82 1.09 -12.34 21.22
CA GLY A 82 2.06 -12.38 22.32
C GLY A 82 3.52 -12.56 21.89
N ALA A 83 3.81 -12.83 20.61
CA ALA A 83 5.18 -12.79 20.10
C ALA A 83 5.64 -11.33 19.95
N GLY A 84 6.83 -11.02 20.48
CA GLY A 84 7.44 -9.70 20.36
C GLY A 84 7.60 -9.28 18.89
N VAL A 85 7.49 -7.98 18.62
CA VAL A 85 7.52 -7.42 17.27
C VAL A 85 8.79 -6.61 17.07
N GLY A 86 9.94 -7.30 16.96
CA GLY A 86 11.22 -6.70 16.62
C GLY A 86 11.55 -5.40 17.37
N LEU A 87 11.47 -4.26 16.67
CA LEU A 87 11.82 -2.91 17.14
C LEU A 87 10.76 -2.27 18.07
N TRP A 88 9.64 -2.96 18.29
CA TRP A 88 8.48 -2.46 19.00
C TRP A 88 8.37 -3.02 20.41
N ARG A 89 7.87 -2.19 21.31
CA ARG A 89 7.60 -2.59 22.69
C ARG A 89 6.46 -3.62 22.72
N PRO A 90 6.42 -4.52 23.73
CA PRO A 90 5.30 -5.44 23.90
C PRO A 90 3.94 -4.71 23.92
N GLY A 91 2.90 -5.31 23.36
CA GLY A 91 1.56 -4.71 23.29
C GLY A 91 1.39 -3.66 22.18
N ARG A 92 2.10 -3.83 21.06
CA ARG A 92 2.04 -2.96 19.87
C ARG A 92 1.83 -3.72 18.56
N ARG A 93 1.51 -5.02 18.61
CA ARG A 93 1.15 -5.81 17.42
C ARG A 93 -0.05 -5.21 16.71
N PHE A 94 -1.04 -4.68 17.43
CA PHE A 94 -2.25 -4.11 16.82
C PHE A 94 -1.97 -2.97 15.83
N LEU A 95 -0.82 -2.28 15.93
CA LEU A 95 -0.45 -1.21 14.98
C LEU A 95 -0.30 -1.74 13.55
N PHE A 96 0.08 -3.00 13.39
CA PHE A 96 0.27 -3.65 12.10
C PHE A 96 -1.06 -4.07 11.44
N ASP A 97 -2.18 -4.03 12.17
CA ASP A 97 -3.52 -4.19 11.61
C ASP A 97 -4.03 -2.88 10.95
N ILE A 98 -3.32 -1.75 11.12
CA ILE A 98 -3.82 -0.44 10.66
C ILE A 98 -3.48 -0.18 9.20
N VAL A 99 -2.19 -0.20 8.82
CA VAL A 99 -1.71 0.19 7.48
C VAL A 99 -1.73 -0.98 6.51
N ALA A 100 -1.15 -2.12 6.91
CA ALA A 100 -1.01 -3.29 6.04
C ALA A 100 -1.35 -4.58 6.82
N ASN A 101 -2.64 -4.85 6.93
CA ASN A 101 -3.15 -5.96 7.74
C ASN A 101 -3.05 -7.29 6.97
N LYS A 102 -1.96 -8.03 7.15
CA LYS A 102 -1.82 -9.34 6.48
C LYS A 102 -2.60 -10.47 7.16
N ARG A 103 -3.14 -10.24 8.36
CA ARG A 103 -3.92 -11.25 9.10
C ARG A 103 -5.28 -11.50 8.46
N ASN A 104 -5.99 -10.43 8.10
CA ASN A 104 -7.33 -10.54 7.52
C ASN A 104 -7.61 -9.55 6.37
N GLY A 105 -6.69 -8.62 6.09
CA GLY A 105 -6.84 -7.67 4.99
C GLY A 105 -7.87 -6.57 5.26
N VAL A 106 -8.18 -6.26 6.52
CA VAL A 106 -8.95 -5.06 6.89
C VAL A 106 -7.97 -4.00 7.40
N ASP A 107 -7.65 -3.04 6.55
CA ASP A 107 -6.69 -1.95 6.79
C ASP A 107 -7.19 -0.64 6.15
N VAL A 108 -6.58 0.48 6.55
CA VAL A 108 -6.99 1.82 6.10
C VAL A 108 -6.65 2.08 4.64
N ASP A 109 -5.63 1.43 4.08
CA ASP A 109 -5.31 1.45 2.66
C ASP A 109 -6.53 1.02 1.82
N LYS A 110 -7.12 -0.15 2.14
CA LYS A 110 -8.32 -0.63 1.44
C LYS A 110 -9.53 0.26 1.62
N VAL A 111 -9.72 0.80 2.82
CA VAL A 111 -10.84 1.71 3.07
C VAL A 111 -10.72 2.94 2.18
N ASP A 112 -9.52 3.53 2.07
CA ASP A 112 -9.26 4.71 1.24
C ASP A 112 -9.47 4.41 -0.25
N TYR A 113 -8.73 3.45 -0.82
CA TYR A 113 -8.77 3.27 -2.28
C TYR A 113 -10.13 2.78 -2.75
N LEU A 114 -10.84 1.94 -1.98
CA LEU A 114 -12.16 1.48 -2.39
C LEU A 114 -13.17 2.62 -2.40
N GLN A 115 -13.13 3.51 -1.41
CA GLN A 115 -14.01 4.69 -1.37
C GLN A 115 -13.68 5.66 -2.50
N ARG A 116 -12.39 5.97 -2.68
CA ARG A 116 -11.87 6.87 -3.71
C ARG A 116 -12.22 6.38 -5.10
N ASP A 117 -11.84 5.15 -5.43
CA ASP A 117 -12.00 4.60 -6.78
C ASP A 117 -13.47 4.36 -7.12
N ALA A 118 -14.27 3.89 -6.16
CA ALA A 118 -15.71 3.74 -6.36
C ALA A 118 -16.37 5.09 -6.72
N THR A 119 -15.96 6.16 -6.04
CA THR A 119 -16.43 7.52 -6.33
C THR A 119 -15.98 7.98 -7.71
N MET A 120 -14.68 7.87 -8.02
CA MET A 120 -14.10 8.34 -9.29
C MET A 120 -14.61 7.55 -10.51
N CYS A 121 -14.89 6.26 -10.34
CA CYS A 121 -15.43 5.39 -11.40
C CYS A 121 -16.96 5.38 -11.45
N GLY A 122 -17.66 6.12 -10.57
CA GLY A 122 -19.12 6.12 -10.49
C GLY A 122 -19.73 4.76 -10.12
N VAL A 123 -18.97 3.90 -9.44
CA VAL A 123 -19.42 2.58 -9.00
C VAL A 123 -20.04 2.70 -7.61
N LYS A 124 -21.33 2.41 -7.52
CA LYS A 124 -22.00 2.33 -6.22
C LYS A 124 -21.56 1.07 -5.49
N VAL A 125 -21.04 1.24 -4.28
CA VAL A 125 -20.70 0.18 -3.32
C VAL A 125 -21.55 0.32 -2.07
N GLY A 126 -21.87 -0.80 -1.42
CA GLY A 126 -22.73 -0.81 -0.22
C GLY A 126 -22.00 -0.58 1.10
N CYS A 127 -20.67 -0.53 1.08
CA CYS A 127 -19.85 -0.36 2.28
C CYS A 127 -19.92 1.08 2.80
N ASP A 128 -20.21 1.25 4.09
CA ASP A 128 -20.10 2.53 4.79
C ASP A 128 -18.69 2.65 5.38
N PHE A 129 -17.77 3.19 4.56
CA PHE A 129 -16.36 3.35 4.91
C PHE A 129 -16.14 4.25 6.13
N ASP A 130 -16.85 5.39 6.20
CA ASP A 130 -16.74 6.32 7.32
C ASP A 130 -17.16 5.67 8.64
N ARG A 131 -18.18 4.80 8.60
CA ARG A 131 -18.62 4.05 9.78
C ARG A 131 -17.57 3.07 10.28
N LEU A 132 -16.84 2.38 9.39
CA LEU A 132 -15.77 1.45 9.78
C LEU A 132 -14.67 2.14 10.59
N LEU A 133 -14.43 3.43 10.38
CA LEU A 133 -13.39 4.19 11.08
C LEU A 133 -13.87 4.84 12.39
N LYS A 134 -15.16 4.70 12.76
CA LYS A 134 -15.69 5.34 13.98
C LYS A 134 -15.19 4.63 15.24
N LYS A 135 -14.51 5.39 16.10
CA LYS A 135 -13.95 4.96 17.39
C LYS A 135 -14.90 4.14 18.27
N ARG A 136 -16.22 4.40 18.23
CA ARG A 136 -17.21 3.65 19.03
C ARG A 136 -17.30 2.16 18.66
N PHE A 137 -16.87 1.79 17.45
CA PHE A 137 -16.95 0.43 16.94
C PHE A 137 -15.60 -0.32 16.94
N ILE A 138 -14.50 0.35 17.26
CA ILE A 138 -13.15 -0.24 17.17
C ILE A 138 -12.54 -0.27 18.57
N LYS A 139 -11.97 -1.42 18.95
CA LYS A 139 -11.20 -1.58 20.18
C LYS A 139 -9.98 -2.46 19.92
N VAL A 140 -8.96 -2.30 20.74
CA VAL A 140 -7.85 -3.25 20.80
C VAL A 140 -8.18 -4.28 21.88
N ILE A 141 -8.21 -5.55 21.49
CA ILE A 141 -8.40 -6.69 22.41
C ILE A 141 -7.28 -7.67 22.11
N ASP A 142 -6.56 -8.09 23.16
CA ASP A 142 -5.43 -9.02 23.07
C ASP A 142 -4.37 -8.61 22.01
N ASP A 143 -4.05 -7.32 21.94
CA ASP A 143 -3.06 -6.77 20.98
C ASP A 143 -3.45 -6.93 19.49
N GLU A 144 -4.75 -6.99 19.20
CA GLU A 144 -5.32 -6.99 17.84
C GLU A 144 -6.42 -5.94 17.69
N VAL A 145 -6.59 -5.40 16.47
CA VAL A 145 -7.73 -4.52 16.17
C VAL A 145 -8.99 -5.37 16.02
N CYS A 146 -10.01 -5.04 16.82
CA CYS A 146 -11.29 -5.72 16.83
C CYS A 146 -12.43 -4.73 16.57
N TYR A 147 -13.41 -5.19 15.80
CA TYR A 147 -14.64 -4.44 15.53
C TYR A 147 -15.78 -4.96 16.41
N HIS A 148 -16.66 -4.07 16.83
CA HIS A 148 -17.89 -4.43 17.52
C HIS A 148 -18.74 -5.35 16.63
N TRP A 149 -19.38 -6.37 17.20
CA TRP A 149 -20.16 -7.38 16.46
C TRP A 149 -21.20 -6.77 15.51
N SER A 150 -21.78 -5.62 15.87
CA SER A 150 -22.73 -4.90 14.99
C SER A 150 -22.15 -4.50 13.63
N GLU A 151 -20.83 -4.40 13.50
CA GLU A 151 -20.15 -4.03 12.25
C GLU A 151 -19.83 -5.22 11.35
N TYR A 152 -20.10 -6.46 11.79
CA TYR A 152 -19.89 -7.65 10.97
C TYR A 152 -20.48 -7.52 9.54
N PRO A 153 -21.72 -7.00 9.36
CA PRO A 153 -22.27 -6.78 8.01
C PRO A 153 -21.44 -5.78 7.18
N ASN A 154 -20.99 -4.68 7.79
CA ASN A 154 -20.23 -3.64 7.10
C ASN A 154 -18.82 -4.13 6.70
N ILE A 155 -18.20 -4.97 7.55
CA ILE A 155 -16.94 -5.66 7.20
C ILE A 155 -17.16 -6.61 6.02
N LEU A 156 -18.28 -7.33 5.96
CA LEU A 156 -18.59 -8.17 4.80
C LEU A 156 -18.83 -7.31 3.54
N ASP A 157 -19.46 -6.15 3.69
CA ASP A 157 -19.69 -5.21 2.60
C ASP A 157 -18.39 -4.57 2.09
N LEU A 158 -17.36 -4.39 2.93
CA LEU A 158 -16.01 -4.01 2.48
C LEU A 158 -15.45 -5.03 1.47
N PHE A 159 -15.54 -6.33 1.77
CA PHE A 159 -15.07 -7.37 0.85
C PHE A 159 -15.93 -7.46 -0.41
N ARG A 160 -17.24 -7.26 -0.31
CA ARG A 160 -18.13 -7.17 -1.48
C ARG A 160 -17.83 -5.95 -2.35
N ALA A 161 -17.52 -4.81 -1.74
CA ALA A 161 -17.09 -3.61 -2.44
C ALA A 161 -15.80 -3.89 -3.22
N ARG A 162 -14.82 -4.55 -2.58
CA ARG A 162 -13.59 -4.99 -3.23
C ARG A 162 -13.84 -5.93 -4.41
N GLU A 163 -14.68 -6.95 -4.24
CA GLU A 163 -15.05 -7.87 -5.33
C GLU A 163 -15.70 -7.10 -6.50
N ALA A 164 -16.65 -6.21 -6.20
CA ALA A 164 -17.34 -5.42 -7.21
C ALA A 164 -16.37 -4.50 -7.98
N MET A 165 -15.44 -3.85 -7.28
CA MET A 165 -14.42 -2.99 -7.89
C MET A 165 -13.47 -3.78 -8.78
N HIS A 166 -13.00 -4.95 -8.32
CA HIS A 166 -12.19 -5.84 -9.16
C HIS A 166 -12.93 -6.22 -10.44
N ARG A 167 -14.17 -6.72 -10.33
CA ARG A 167 -14.93 -7.21 -11.48
C ARG A 167 -15.28 -6.12 -12.49
N LYS A 168 -15.62 -4.92 -12.01
CA LYS A 168 -16.13 -3.84 -12.86
C LYS A 168 -15.02 -2.93 -13.40
N VAL A 169 -14.02 -2.65 -12.58
CA VAL A 169 -12.99 -1.63 -12.85
C VAL A 169 -11.64 -2.29 -13.07
N TYR A 170 -11.02 -2.85 -12.03
CA TYR A 170 -9.61 -3.24 -12.08
C TYR A 170 -9.31 -4.37 -13.08
N THR A 171 -10.27 -5.28 -13.30
CA THR A 171 -10.13 -6.38 -14.28
C THR A 171 -11.00 -6.19 -15.52
N ASN A 172 -11.41 -4.95 -15.82
CA ASN A 172 -12.13 -4.66 -17.05
C ASN A 172 -11.26 -5.09 -18.25
N ARG A 173 -11.83 -5.89 -19.17
CA ARG A 173 -11.07 -6.48 -20.30
C ARG A 173 -10.40 -5.42 -21.17
N LYS A 174 -11.01 -4.25 -21.36
CA LYS A 174 -10.43 -3.16 -22.15
C LYS A 174 -9.26 -2.52 -21.41
N CYS A 175 -9.41 -2.23 -20.12
CA CYS A 175 -8.32 -1.71 -19.29
C CYS A 175 -7.14 -2.70 -19.24
N LYS A 176 -7.41 -4.00 -19.07
CA LYS A 176 -6.36 -5.04 -19.10
C LYS A 176 -5.67 -5.14 -20.45
N ALA A 177 -6.39 -4.98 -21.57
CA ALA A 177 -5.78 -4.97 -22.88
C ALA A 177 -4.79 -3.79 -23.02
N VAL A 178 -5.20 -2.58 -22.62
CA VAL A 178 -4.33 -1.39 -22.64
C VAL A 178 -3.14 -1.56 -21.70
N GLU A 179 -3.34 -2.11 -20.50
CA GLU A 179 -2.26 -2.43 -19.58
C GLU A 179 -1.23 -3.38 -20.22
N LEU A 180 -1.67 -4.46 -20.86
CA LEU A 180 -0.77 -5.42 -21.49
C LEU A 180 -0.01 -4.80 -22.66
N MET A 181 -0.66 -3.94 -23.45
CA MET A 181 0.00 -3.17 -24.52
C MET A 181 1.04 -2.20 -23.97
N ALA A 182 0.75 -1.53 -22.84
CA ALA A 182 1.71 -0.64 -22.19
C ALA A 182 2.92 -1.43 -21.66
N VAL A 183 2.69 -2.62 -21.10
CA VAL A 183 3.76 -3.53 -20.69
C VAL A 183 4.59 -3.99 -21.89
N ASP A 184 3.97 -4.35 -23.02
CA ASP A 184 4.68 -4.68 -24.27
C ASP A 184 5.55 -3.51 -24.75
N ALA A 185 5.03 -2.29 -24.70
CA ALA A 185 5.76 -1.09 -25.08
C ALA A 185 6.96 -0.83 -24.15
N LEU A 186 6.81 -1.02 -22.83
CA LEU A 186 7.91 -0.90 -21.87
C LEU A 186 9.00 -1.95 -22.12
N VAL A 187 8.62 -3.21 -22.39
CA VAL A 187 9.58 -4.27 -22.75
C VAL A 187 10.32 -3.92 -24.04
N ALA A 188 9.62 -3.41 -25.05
CA ALA A 188 10.24 -3.00 -26.31
C ALA A 188 11.17 -1.79 -26.15
N ALA A 189 10.86 -0.87 -25.22
CA ALA A 189 11.66 0.31 -24.93
C ALA A 189 12.86 0.02 -24.01
N GLU A 190 12.85 -1.08 -23.25
CA GLU A 190 13.88 -1.41 -22.27
C GLU A 190 15.32 -1.38 -22.82
N PRO A 191 15.65 -1.92 -24.02
CA PRO A 191 17.01 -1.86 -24.55
C PRO A 191 17.55 -0.44 -24.76
N LEU A 192 16.65 0.54 -24.95
CA LEU A 192 16.99 1.94 -25.15
C LEU A 192 16.98 2.73 -23.84
N LEU A 193 15.94 2.53 -23.01
CA LEU A 193 15.73 3.27 -21.77
C LEU A 193 16.52 2.73 -20.58
N ARG A 194 16.88 1.43 -20.61
CA ARG A 194 17.64 0.73 -19.57
C ARG A 194 17.07 0.96 -18.17
N ILE A 195 15.76 0.81 -18.05
CA ILE A 195 15.03 1.05 -16.79
C ILE A 195 15.52 0.06 -15.72
N THR A 196 15.75 -1.19 -16.13
CA THR A 196 16.14 -2.27 -15.21
C THR A 196 17.49 -2.02 -14.52
N GLU A 197 18.42 -1.33 -15.18
CA GLU A 197 19.74 -0.97 -14.64
C GLU A 197 19.64 0.02 -13.46
N ARG A 198 18.53 0.77 -13.35
CA ARG A 198 18.34 1.84 -12.36
C ARG A 198 17.23 1.55 -11.35
N LEU A 199 16.72 0.32 -11.30
CA LEU A 199 15.65 -0.06 -10.36
C LEU A 199 16.05 0.07 -8.90
N ASP A 200 17.35 0.08 -8.63
CA ASP A 200 17.90 0.24 -7.30
C ASP A 200 18.30 1.67 -6.98
N GLU A 201 17.93 2.66 -7.80
CA GLU A 201 18.22 4.06 -7.57
C GLU A 201 16.93 4.80 -7.12
N PRO A 202 16.72 5.06 -5.81
CA PRO A 202 15.47 5.63 -5.33
C PRO A 202 15.11 6.98 -5.95
N GLY A 203 16.11 7.83 -6.19
CA GLY A 203 15.90 9.13 -6.86
C GLY A 203 15.39 8.99 -8.30
N VAL A 204 15.87 7.97 -9.04
CA VAL A 204 15.40 7.69 -10.40
C VAL A 204 14.01 7.06 -10.37
N CYS A 205 13.75 6.10 -9.48
CA CYS A 205 12.43 5.51 -9.30
C CYS A 205 11.38 6.58 -8.95
N MET A 206 11.72 7.51 -8.04
CA MET A 206 10.86 8.63 -7.68
C MET A 206 10.57 9.54 -8.89
N PHE A 207 11.58 9.87 -9.69
CA PHE A 207 11.39 10.67 -10.90
C PHE A 207 10.51 9.96 -11.95
N MET A 208 10.72 8.66 -12.17
CA MET A 208 9.93 7.86 -13.10
C MET A 208 8.46 7.79 -12.69
N PHE A 209 8.17 7.71 -11.39
CA PHE A 209 6.80 7.72 -10.87
C PHE A 209 6.07 9.03 -11.22
N VAL A 210 6.73 10.17 -11.04
CA VAL A 210 6.15 11.49 -11.35
C VAL A 210 5.94 11.66 -12.86
N PHE A 211 6.92 11.28 -13.68
CA PHE A 211 6.90 11.61 -15.11
C PHE A 211 5.91 10.76 -15.92
N VAL A 212 5.69 9.49 -15.57
CA VAL A 212 4.77 8.62 -16.32
C VAL A 212 3.32 8.71 -15.81
N SER A 213 3.11 9.03 -14.53
CA SER A 213 1.76 9.24 -13.99
C SER A 213 1.07 10.47 -14.57
N LEU A 214 1.86 11.49 -14.96
CA LEU A 214 1.38 12.71 -15.64
C LEU A 214 0.91 12.47 -17.08
N VAL A 215 1.30 11.37 -17.73
CA VAL A 215 0.95 11.08 -19.13
C VAL A 215 -0.35 10.27 -19.26
N VAL A 216 -0.90 9.74 -18.15
CA VAL A 216 -2.12 8.91 -18.16
C VAL A 216 -3.34 9.60 -17.51
N PHE A 217 -3.16 10.79 -16.94
CA PHE A 217 -4.25 11.61 -16.39
C PHE A 217 -4.32 13.02 -17.02
N VAL A 218 -4.13 13.11 -18.33
CA VAL A 218 -4.58 14.24 -19.17
C VAL A 218 -5.34 13.70 -20.38
#